data_AF-A0A8J8XPG3-F1
#
_entry.id   AF-A0A8J8XPG3-F1
#
_cell.length_a   1.000
_cell.length_b   1.000
_cell.length_c   1.000
_cell.angle_alpha   90.00
_cell.angle_beta   90.00
_cell.angle_gamma   90.00
#
_symmetry.space_group_name_H-M   'P 1'
#
loop_
_entity.id
_entity.type
_entity.pdbx_description
1 polymer ?
#
loop_
_entity_poly.entity_id
_entity_poly.type
_entity_poly.pdbx_seq_one_letter_code
_entity_poly.pdbx_strand_id
1 'polypeptide(L)'
;MAPPGSRRWACVRVMTGTILGGALGFYVMHRLETSHKAKMEERLRKYEAHMSMVAKGKEEAQQRLQDEAALQHKDQARLLPDS
;
A
#
# COMPACT_ATOMS: atom_id res chain seq x y z
N MET A 1 30.85 38.57 38.39
CA MET A 1 30.79 37.12 38.70
C MET A 1 29.34 36.66 38.63
N ALA A 2 29.00 35.74 37.72
CA ALA A 2 27.66 35.15 37.68
C ALA A 2 27.47 34.19 38.87
N PRO A 3 26.31 34.22 39.56
CA PRO A 3 26.10 33.45 40.79
C PRO A 3 26.25 31.94 40.53
N PRO A 4 26.83 31.16 41.47
CA PRO A 4 27.13 29.73 41.28
C PRO A 4 25.89 28.85 41.02
N GLY A 5 24.68 29.36 41.28
CA GLY A 5 23.43 28.73 40.89
C GLY A 5 23.17 28.69 39.37
N SER A 6 23.72 29.62 38.59
CA SER A 6 23.40 29.75 37.16
C SER A 6 24.01 28.66 36.28
N ARG A 7 25.20 28.14 36.65
CA ARG A 7 25.90 27.08 35.88
C ARG A 7 25.18 25.75 35.95
N ARG A 8 24.61 25.40 37.11
CA ARG A 8 23.83 24.17 37.28
C ARG A 8 22.55 24.20 36.44
N TRP A 9 21.85 25.33 36.43
CA TRP A 9 20.67 25.52 35.59
C TRP A 9 20.97 25.52 34.09
N ALA A 10 22.09 26.13 33.67
CA ALA A 10 22.53 26.06 32.28
C ALA A 10 22.85 24.62 31.86
N CYS A 11 23.58 23.86 32.69
CA CYS A 11 23.90 22.45 32.43
C CYS A 11 22.64 21.57 32.34
N VAL A 12 21.70 21.74 33.28
CA VAL A 12 20.41 21.02 33.27
C VAL A 12 19.63 21.32 32.00
N ARG A 13 19.60 22.57 31.52
CA ARG A 13 18.94 22.94 30.25
C ARG A 13 19.57 22.28 29.04
N VAL A 14 20.89 22.23 28.98
CA VAL A 14 21.62 21.59 27.87
C VAL A 14 21.37 20.09 27.89
N MET A 15 21.52 19.43 29.04
CA MET A 15 21.26 17.99 29.18
C MET A 15 19.82 17.62 28.83
N THR A 16 18.86 18.38 29.37
CA THR A 16 17.44 18.16 29.09
C THR A 16 17.16 18.41 27.61
N GLY A 17 17.67 19.50 27.03
CA GLY A 17 17.49 19.84 25.62
C GLY A 17 18.08 18.80 24.67
N THR A 18 19.22 18.20 25.01
CA THR A 18 19.83 17.14 24.19
C THR A 18 19.05 15.84 24.27
N ILE A 19 18.60 15.43 25.46
CA ILE A 19 17.82 14.20 25.63
C ILE A 19 16.44 14.36 24.99
N LEU A 20 15.74 15.48 25.26
CA LEU A 20 14.43 15.75 24.65
C LEU A 20 14.57 15.94 23.14
N GLY A 21 15.57 16.67 22.67
CA GLY A 21 15.81 16.90 21.25
C GLY A 21 16.13 15.61 20.49
N GLY A 22 16.96 14.74 21.08
CA GLY A 22 17.28 13.42 20.51
C GLY A 22 16.08 12.48 20.48
N ALA A 23 15.34 12.38 21.60
CA ALA A 23 14.14 11.57 21.69
C ALA A 23 13.03 12.08 20.76
N LEU A 24 12.84 13.40 20.67
CA LEU A 24 11.83 14.01 19.81
C LEU A 24 12.20 13.88 18.33
N GLY A 25 13.48 14.03 17.97
CA GLY A 25 13.97 13.78 16.61
C GLY A 25 13.77 12.33 16.18
N PHE A 26 14.09 11.38 17.06
CA PHE A 26 13.84 9.96 16.83
C PHE A 26 12.34 9.65 16.76
N TYR A 27 11.54 10.23 17.65
CA TYR A 27 10.09 10.03 17.68
C TYR A 27 9.45 10.55 16.40
N VAL A 28 9.82 11.74 15.92
CA VAL A 28 9.31 12.30 14.66
C VAL A 28 9.74 11.44 13.47
N MET A 29 11.01 11.05 13.37
CA MET A 29 11.45 10.19 12.26
C MET A 29 10.72 8.85 12.26
N HIS A 30 10.58 8.22 13.43
CA HIS A 30 9.86 6.95 13.57
C HIS A 30 8.36 7.09 13.26
N ARG A 31 7.70 8.15 13.73
CA ARG A 31 6.27 8.39 13.46
C ARG A 31 6.02 8.71 11.98
N LEU A 32 6.94 9.42 11.34
CA LEU A 32 6.89 9.74 9.91
C LEU A 32 7.15 8.49 9.07
N GLU A 33 8.17 7.69 9.37
CA GLU A 33 8.43 6.41 8.68
C GLU A 33 7.23 5.46 8.78
N THR A 34 6.65 5.32 9.97
CA THR A 34 5.48 4.47 10.21
C THR A 34 4.26 4.98 9.44
N SER A 35 4.06 6.30 9.38
CA SER A 35 2.94 6.89 8.63
C SER A 35 3.16 6.86 7.11
N HIS A 36 4.41 6.91 6.63
CA HIS A 36 4.74 6.88 5.21
C HIS A 36 4.65 5.45 4.64
N LYS A 37 5.11 4.44 5.38
CA LYS A 37 4.96 3.04 5.00
C LYS A 37 3.49 2.60 4.99
N ALA A 38 2.72 2.99 6.01
CA ALA A 38 1.30 2.65 6.08
C ALA A 38 0.47 3.24 4.93
N LYS A 39 0.71 4.51 4.56
CA LYS A 39 0.01 5.13 3.42
C LYS A 39 0.45 4.58 2.06
N MET A 40 1.70 4.14 1.93
CA MET A 40 2.21 3.53 0.69
C MET A 40 1.66 2.11 0.49
N GLU A 41 1.60 1.30 1.55
CA GLU A 41 0.99 -0.04 1.48
C GLU A 41 -0.50 0.01 1.13
N GLU A 42 -1.25 0.98 1.67
CA GLU A 42 -2.66 1.14 1.33
C GLU A 42 -2.87 1.48 -0.16
N ARG A 43 -1.97 2.28 -0.74
CA ARG A 43 -2.00 2.61 -2.18
C ARG A 43 -1.63 1.40 -3.03
N LEU A 44 -0.62 0.64 -2.63
CA LEU A 44 -0.16 -0.56 -3.35
C LEU A 44 -1.24 -1.64 -3.36
N ARG A 45 -1.85 -1.92 -2.20
CA ARG A 45 -2.87 -2.96 -2.04
C ARG A 45 -4.18 -2.61 -2.76
N LYS A 46 -4.55 -1.33 -2.82
CA LYS A 46 -5.67 -0.87 -3.66
C LYS A 46 -5.38 -1.03 -5.15
N TYR A 47 -4.13 -0.81 -5.57
CA TYR A 47 -3.74 -0.99 -6.97
C TYR A 47 -3.74 -2.47 -7.38
N GLU A 48 -3.19 -3.36 -6.54
CA GLU A 48 -3.25 -4.82 -6.77
C GLU A 48 -4.68 -5.34 -6.82
N ALA A 49 -5.54 -4.95 -5.88
CA ALA A 49 -6.93 -5.38 -5.84
C ALA A 49 -7.72 -4.89 -7.07
N HIS A 50 -7.46 -3.67 -7.54
CA HIS A 50 -8.12 -3.15 -8.74
C HIS A 50 -7.63 -3.87 -10.00
N MET A 51 -6.33 -4.17 -10.09
CA MET A 51 -5.74 -4.90 -11.22
C MET A 51 -6.28 -6.34 -11.28
N SER A 52 -6.39 -7.03 -10.15
CA SER A 52 -6.88 -8.43 -10.12
C SER A 52 -8.36 -8.53 -10.46
N MET A 53 -9.16 -7.55 -10.04
CA MET A 53 -10.60 -7.53 -10.32
C MET A 53 -10.88 -7.22 -11.80
N VAL A 54 -10.10 -6.30 -12.39
CA VAL A 54 -10.17 -6.02 -13.83
C VAL A 54 -9.68 -7.21 -14.67
N ALA A 55 -8.63 -7.91 -14.23
CA ALA A 55 -8.13 -9.10 -14.91
C ALA A 55 -9.18 -10.22 -14.92
N LYS A 56 -9.77 -10.55 -13.75
CA LYS A 56 -10.84 -11.55 -13.66
C LYS A 56 -12.06 -11.19 -14.51
N GLY A 57 -12.51 -9.92 -14.50
CA GLY A 57 -13.65 -9.51 -15.30
C GLY A 57 -13.41 -9.66 -16.81
N LYS A 58 -12.16 -9.45 -17.27
CA LYS A 58 -11.78 -9.69 -18.67
C LYS A 58 -11.72 -11.18 -19.00
N GLU A 59 -11.18 -12.00 -18.11
CA GLU A 59 -11.14 -13.46 -18.27
C GLU A 59 -12.55 -14.05 -18.34
N GLU A 60 -13.46 -13.65 -17.46
CA GLU A 60 -14.85 -14.10 -17.45
C GLU A 60 -15.61 -13.66 -18.70
N ALA A 61 -15.42 -12.41 -19.15
CA ALA A 61 -16.03 -11.92 -20.39
C ALA A 61 -15.49 -12.68 -21.63
N GLN A 62 -14.18 -12.94 -21.67
CA GLN A 62 -13.57 -13.70 -22.75
C GLN A 62 -13.98 -15.18 -22.72
N GLN A 63 -14.20 -15.74 -21.54
CA GLN A 63 -14.66 -17.11 -21.35
C GLN A 63 -16.14 -17.26 -21.76
N ARG A 64 -16.99 -16.27 -21.45
CA ARG A 64 -18.38 -16.20 -21.93
C ARG A 64 -18.47 -16.17 -23.46
N LEU A 65 -17.64 -15.35 -24.08
CA LEU A 65 -17.54 -15.28 -25.55
C LEU A 65 -17.03 -16.59 -26.17
N GLN A 66 -16.06 -17.25 -25.53
CA GLN A 66 -15.59 -18.56 -25.99
C GLN A 66 -16.64 -19.66 -25.81
N ASP A 67 -17.40 -19.65 -24.72
CA ASP A 67 -18.47 -20.62 -24.46
C ASP A 67 -19.60 -20.48 -25.49
N GLU A 68 -20.03 -19.24 -25.77
CA GLU A 68 -21.01 -18.92 -26.83
C GLU A 68 -20.51 -19.34 -28.22
N ALA A 69 -19.23 -19.05 -28.55
CA ALA A 69 -18.64 -19.46 -29.82
C ALA A 69 -18.48 -20.99 -29.93
N ALA A 70 -18.16 -21.67 -28.84
CA ALA A 70 -18.05 -23.13 -28.79
C ALA A 70 -19.43 -23.79 -28.92
N LEU A 71 -20.48 -23.19 -28.36
CA LEU A 71 -21.86 -23.66 -28.49
C LEU A 71 -22.33 -23.52 -29.94
N GLN A 72 -22.13 -22.34 -30.56
CA GLN A 72 -22.39 -22.08 -31.98
C GLN A 72 -21.70 -23.08 -32.92
N HIS A 73 -20.42 -23.37 -32.67
CA HIS A 73 -19.68 -24.35 -33.46
C HIS A 73 -20.26 -25.76 -33.31
N LYS A 74 -20.69 -26.15 -32.11
CA LYS A 74 -21.33 -27.45 -31.85
C LYS A 74 -22.69 -27.57 -32.54
N ASP A 75 -23.51 -26.52 -32.49
CA ASP A 75 -24.80 -26.50 -33.17
C ASP A 75 -24.63 -26.56 -34.70
N GLN A 76 -23.64 -25.84 -35.25
CA GLN A 76 -23.33 -25.90 -36.68
C GLN A 76 -22.83 -27.30 -37.10
N ALA A 77 -21.99 -27.94 -36.29
CA ALA A 77 -21.52 -29.30 -36.53
C ALA A 77 -22.65 -30.35 -36.41
N ARG A 78 -23.67 -30.11 -35.57
CA ARG A 78 -24.87 -30.96 -35.46
C ARG A 78 -25.84 -30.81 -36.62
N LEU A 79 -25.82 -29.67 -37.31
CA LEU A 79 -26.71 -29.36 -38.44
C LEU A 79 -26.19 -29.86 -39.79
N LEU A 80 -24.97 -30.40 -39.85
CA LEU A 80 -24.48 -31.15 -41.01
C LEU A 80 -24.86 -32.64 -40.83
N PRO A 81 -25.93 -33.15 -41.46
CA PRO A 81 -26.15 -34.59 -41.53
C PRO A 81 -25.04 -35.22 -42.38
N ASP A 82 -24.37 -36.23 -41.84
CA ASP A 82 -23.56 -37.19 -42.61
C ASP A 82 -24.37 -37.61 -43.85
N SER A 83 -24.01 -37.08 -45.02
CA SER A 83 -24.56 -37.43 -46.34
C SER A 83 -23.47 -38.06 -47.18
#